data_AF-A0A979FSR7-F1
#
_entry.id   AF-A0A979FSR7-F1
#
_cell.length_a   1.000
_cell.length_b   1.000
_cell.length_c   1.000
_cell.angle_alpha   90.00
_cell.angle_beta   90.00
_cell.angle_gamma   90.00
#
_symmetry.space_group_name_H-M   'P 1'
#
loop_
_entity.id
_entity.type
_entity.pdbx_description
1 polymer ?
#
loop_
_entity_poly.entity_id
_entity_poly.type
_entity_poly.pdbx_seq_one_letter_code
_entity_poly.pdbx_strand_id
1 'polypeptide(L)'
;MGEEKDGVPNGEMAPQEESSKVLLNEGADGAKAEVQAADIKVDIATEDEFRGLTKSELMKYAKDPFWVRLRIILMFLFWAAWVAMLVLAIWIIVKAPACEPPPTITWMQESAMVEVNPSAMDPQDSVNLVKALGLSSFYIPALISGHDFYKLNPAYVAEQVTSLLQVHDEQVTSLLQALTGAGVHGVTDFVPSPVLPYNSWVVNTSYAHLFNLPALTLNYDEEDLSPELQKVLIFWKNEYNITGFTVPADETEKQPELHNLTTSLNHDLADQDIVVGEGMVDVSDAVSNLNLPGSFQQFLKLNSDSWPYYKFMPVVADHRTASPAQMPAVTMALMLSPGTPILQIPGNNTEKFVTSLGGVVAACSELRSKDAFKFGATEFVNSTANVVAFTRTMKGVTKLPVCVQDDEGRH
;
A
#
# COMPACT_ATOMS: atom_id res chain seq x y z
N MET A 1 -37.26 19.77 58.59
CA MET A 1 -36.07 20.29 59.29
C MET A 1 -35.23 20.97 58.21
N GLY A 2 -34.86 22.24 58.40
CA GLY A 2 -34.58 23.22 57.32
C GLY A 2 -33.50 22.88 56.27
N GLU A 3 -33.22 23.74 55.28
CA GLU A 3 -33.83 25.04 54.92
C GLU A 3 -33.48 25.36 53.44
N GLU A 4 -33.89 26.51 52.92
CA GLU A 4 -34.04 26.82 51.47
C GLU A 4 -32.85 27.64 50.86
N LYS A 5 -32.86 27.78 49.51
CA LYS A 5 -32.25 28.83 48.64
C LYS A 5 -30.86 28.56 48.02
N ASP A 6 -30.50 29.13 46.86
CA ASP A 6 -31.18 29.52 45.60
C ASP A 6 -30.08 30.07 44.65
N GLY A 7 -30.34 30.18 43.34
CA GLY A 7 -29.72 31.26 42.53
C GLY A 7 -28.71 30.91 41.42
N VAL A 8 -29.14 31.17 40.19
CA VAL A 8 -28.46 31.16 38.87
C VAL A 8 -27.25 32.15 38.78
N PRO A 9 -26.25 31.92 37.88
CA PRO A 9 -25.03 32.75 37.78
C PRO A 9 -25.15 34.09 37.00
N ASN A 10 -24.22 34.99 37.31
CA ASN A 10 -23.78 36.22 36.60
C ASN A 10 -22.26 36.37 36.90
N GLY A 11 -21.41 37.13 36.19
CA GLY A 11 -21.60 38.05 35.07
C GLY A 11 -20.57 39.21 35.14
N GLU A 12 -19.74 39.34 34.09
CA GLU A 12 -18.95 40.55 33.71
C GLU A 12 -17.66 40.99 34.49
N MET A 13 -16.95 41.97 33.89
CA MET A 13 -15.53 42.39 34.05
C MET A 13 -15.27 43.33 35.26
N ALA A 14 -14.06 43.82 35.63
CA ALA A 14 -12.73 43.99 34.98
C ALA A 14 -11.57 43.90 36.04
N PRO A 15 -10.37 44.57 36.04
CA PRO A 15 -9.83 45.72 35.28
C PRO A 15 -8.44 45.52 34.58
N GLN A 16 -7.32 46.05 35.13
CA GLN A 16 -6.00 46.29 34.50
C GLN A 16 -4.85 45.93 35.49
N GLU A 17 -3.57 45.68 35.12
CA GLU A 17 -2.57 46.59 34.51
C GLU A 17 -1.30 45.91 33.93
N GLU A 18 -0.53 46.72 33.16
CA GLU A 18 0.89 46.66 32.68
C GLU A 18 1.68 45.31 32.64
N SER A 19 2.38 44.95 31.57
CA SER A 19 3.55 45.69 31.04
C SER A 19 4.19 44.96 29.83
N SER A 20 4.66 45.72 28.83
CA SER A 20 5.93 45.46 28.11
C SER A 20 6.22 46.58 27.10
N LYS A 21 7.15 47.47 27.47
CA LYS A 21 7.73 48.46 26.57
C LYS A 21 8.92 47.84 25.85
N VAL A 22 9.04 48.05 24.54
CA VAL A 22 10.33 47.94 23.84
C VAL A 22 10.82 49.36 23.58
N LEU A 23 11.91 49.73 24.23
CA LEU A 23 12.66 50.96 24.00
C LEU A 23 14.05 50.56 23.50
N LEU A 24 14.40 51.03 22.30
CA LEU A 24 15.79 51.03 21.83
C LEU A 24 16.53 52.13 22.60
N ASN A 25 17.76 51.85 23.05
CA ASN A 25 18.61 52.86 23.70
C ASN A 25 20.05 52.80 23.17
N GLU A 26 20.72 53.94 23.30
CA GLU A 26 22.00 54.31 22.71
C GLU A 26 23.24 53.65 23.37
N GLY A 27 24.41 53.78 22.74
CA GLY A 27 25.71 53.47 23.33
C GLY A 27 26.90 53.87 22.43
N ALA A 28 27.72 54.81 22.89
CA ALA A 28 28.94 55.32 22.22
C ALA A 28 30.05 54.24 22.12
N ASP A 29 31.13 54.36 21.33
CA ASP A 29 32.16 55.41 21.38
C ASP A 29 33.22 55.21 20.26
N GLY A 30 34.03 56.22 19.89
CA GLY A 30 35.11 56.07 18.91
C GLY A 30 35.63 57.35 18.24
N ALA A 31 36.82 57.82 18.64
CA ALA A 31 37.39 59.11 18.23
C ALA A 31 38.31 59.09 16.98
N LYS A 32 38.37 60.19 16.21
CA LYS A 32 39.62 60.95 15.90
C LYS A 32 39.48 62.17 14.95
N ALA A 33 40.36 63.15 15.20
CA ALA A 33 41.05 64.06 14.24
C ALA A 33 40.27 65.14 13.44
N GLU A 34 40.32 66.38 13.98
CA GLU A 34 40.98 67.56 13.39
C GLU A 34 41.04 67.75 11.85
N VAL A 35 40.55 68.90 11.35
CA VAL A 35 41.31 69.97 10.62
C VAL A 35 40.36 71.08 10.13
N GLN A 36 40.89 72.29 10.01
CA GLN A 36 40.21 73.55 9.69
C GLN A 36 39.90 73.73 8.19
N ALA A 37 38.80 74.42 7.86
CA ALA A 37 38.70 75.30 6.70
C ALA A 37 37.57 76.33 6.91
N ALA A 38 37.79 77.58 6.49
CA ALA A 38 36.81 78.67 6.62
C ALA A 38 35.96 78.85 5.35
N ASP A 39 34.81 79.50 5.55
CA ASP A 39 33.95 80.15 4.55
C ASP A 39 33.44 79.35 3.33
N ILE A 40 32.11 79.35 3.17
CA ILE A 40 31.41 80.20 2.18
C ILE A 40 29.90 79.93 2.30
N LYS A 41 29.08 80.99 2.31
CA LYS A 41 27.63 80.85 2.12
C LYS A 41 27.33 80.42 0.69
N VAL A 42 26.69 79.27 0.50
CA VAL A 42 25.87 79.01 -0.68
C VAL A 42 24.47 78.63 -0.21
N ASP A 43 23.50 79.42 -0.64
CA ASP A 43 22.10 79.31 -0.24
C ASP A 43 21.42 78.23 -1.10
N ILE A 44 21.33 77.00 -0.57
CA ILE A 44 20.55 75.90 -1.15
C ILE A 44 19.68 75.32 -0.04
N ALA A 45 18.52 75.95 0.16
CA ALA A 45 17.47 75.40 1.00
C ALA A 45 16.77 74.23 0.29
N THR A 46 17.37 73.04 0.36
CA THR A 46 16.65 71.78 0.09
C THR A 46 15.96 71.30 1.37
N GLU A 47 14.74 71.76 1.60
CA GLU A 47 13.76 71.03 2.42
C GLU A 47 12.56 70.66 1.55
N ASP A 48 12.52 69.39 1.13
CA ASP A 48 11.44 68.80 0.33
C ASP A 48 11.01 67.45 0.93
N GLU A 49 10.63 67.43 2.22
CA GLU A 49 10.15 66.19 2.85
C GLU A 49 9.04 66.35 3.92
N PHE A 50 7.89 66.92 3.53
CA PHE A 50 6.61 66.46 4.08
C PHE A 50 5.54 66.35 2.99
N ARG A 51 5.60 65.25 2.23
CA ARG A 51 4.73 64.98 1.07
C ARG A 51 3.35 64.41 1.46
N GLY A 52 2.77 64.88 2.57
CA GLY A 52 1.46 64.47 3.09
C GLY A 52 0.59 65.67 3.45
N LEU A 53 -0.68 65.67 3.01
CA LEU A 53 -1.63 66.73 3.36
C LEU A 53 -1.93 66.73 4.88
N THR A 54 -1.94 67.91 5.49
CA THR A 54 -2.32 68.03 6.91
C THR A 54 -3.79 67.66 7.12
N LYS A 55 -4.17 67.21 8.33
CA LYS A 55 -5.54 66.76 8.66
C LYS A 55 -6.62 67.78 8.25
N SER A 56 -6.35 69.07 8.41
CA SER A 56 -7.22 70.18 8.02
C SER A 56 -7.42 70.29 6.51
N GLU A 57 -6.36 70.10 5.73
CA GLU A 57 -6.40 70.18 4.26
C GLU A 57 -7.03 68.91 3.67
N LEU A 58 -6.70 67.74 4.22
CA LEU A 58 -7.29 66.47 3.82
C LEU A 58 -8.82 66.49 3.99
N MET A 59 -9.32 67.00 5.12
CA MET A 59 -10.76 67.07 5.41
C MET A 59 -11.52 68.07 4.51
N LYS A 60 -10.82 69.02 3.87
CA LYS A 60 -11.40 69.94 2.88
C LYS A 60 -11.74 69.21 1.57
N TYR A 61 -10.81 68.40 1.06
CA TYR A 61 -11.00 67.62 -0.17
C TYR A 61 -11.73 66.27 0.06
N ALA A 62 -11.72 65.72 1.27
CA ALA A 62 -12.40 64.47 1.61
C ALA A 62 -13.94 64.51 1.46
N LYS A 63 -14.53 65.70 1.38
CA LYS A 63 -15.97 65.91 1.14
C LYS A 63 -16.31 66.22 -0.33
N ASP A 64 -15.33 66.27 -1.23
CA ASP A 64 -15.61 66.57 -2.63
C ASP A 64 -16.54 65.51 -3.25
N PRO A 65 -17.55 65.93 -4.03
CA PRO A 65 -18.55 65.02 -4.59
C PRO A 65 -17.95 64.00 -5.58
N PHE A 66 -16.73 64.22 -6.07
CA PHE A 66 -15.96 63.22 -6.83
C PHE A 66 -15.40 62.12 -5.91
N TRP A 67 -14.62 62.48 -4.89
CA TRP A 67 -13.98 61.54 -3.97
C TRP A 67 -15.00 60.73 -3.14
N VAL A 68 -16.12 61.34 -2.76
CA VAL A 68 -17.23 60.65 -2.08
C VAL A 68 -17.86 59.59 -3.00
N ARG A 69 -18.14 59.94 -4.27
CA ARG A 69 -18.66 58.96 -5.26
C ARG A 69 -17.65 57.85 -5.53
N LEU A 70 -16.37 58.17 -5.68
CA LEU A 70 -15.31 57.19 -5.91
C LEU A 70 -15.19 56.20 -4.75
N ARG A 71 -15.21 56.67 -3.50
CA ARG A 71 -15.22 55.80 -2.31
C ARG A 71 -16.44 54.89 -2.27
N ILE A 72 -17.63 55.39 -2.62
CA ILE A 72 -18.86 54.59 -2.66
C ILE A 72 -18.79 53.54 -3.77
N ILE A 73 -18.32 53.91 -4.98
CA ILE A 73 -18.12 52.98 -6.09
C ILE A 73 -17.12 51.88 -5.69
N LEU A 74 -15.96 52.23 -5.15
CA LEU A 74 -14.95 51.27 -4.68
C LEU A 74 -15.49 50.35 -3.57
N MET A 75 -16.32 50.87 -2.66
CA MET A 75 -16.97 50.06 -1.63
C MET A 75 -17.92 49.03 -2.26
N PHE A 76 -18.79 49.43 -3.20
CA PHE A 76 -19.66 48.50 -3.91
C PHE A 76 -18.89 47.49 -4.77
N LEU A 77 -17.80 47.92 -5.42
CA LEU A 77 -16.95 47.04 -6.23
C LEU A 77 -16.23 46.00 -5.36
N PHE A 78 -15.76 46.39 -4.17
CA PHE A 78 -15.20 45.48 -3.17
C PHE A 78 -16.23 44.42 -2.75
N TRP A 79 -17.44 44.82 -2.35
CA TRP A 79 -18.50 43.88 -1.98
C TRP A 79 -18.93 42.97 -3.13
N ALA A 80 -19.03 43.52 -4.36
CA ALA A 80 -19.34 42.73 -5.55
C ALA A 80 -18.24 41.68 -5.86
N ALA A 81 -16.97 42.07 -5.78
CA ALA A 81 -15.84 41.16 -5.96
C ALA A 81 -15.78 40.10 -4.85
N TRP A 82 -16.06 40.48 -3.60
CA TRP A 82 -16.12 39.55 -2.46
C TRP A 82 -17.23 38.50 -2.64
N VAL A 83 -18.45 38.93 -2.99
CA VAL A 83 -19.56 38.01 -3.29
C VAL A 83 -19.24 37.14 -4.51
N ALA A 84 -18.66 37.69 -5.57
CA ALA A 84 -18.27 36.93 -6.75
C ALA A 84 -17.22 35.85 -6.44
N MET A 85 -16.22 36.17 -5.61
CA MET A 85 -15.19 35.23 -5.18
C MET A 85 -15.76 34.12 -4.29
N LEU A 86 -16.68 34.45 -3.39
CA LEU A 86 -17.42 33.48 -2.57
C LEU A 86 -18.31 32.55 -3.41
N VAL A 87 -19.06 33.10 -4.37
CA VAL A 87 -19.88 32.31 -5.30
C VAL A 87 -19.01 31.41 -6.18
N LEU A 88 -17.88 31.90 -6.67
CA LEU A 88 -16.93 31.11 -7.45
C LEU A 88 -16.33 29.96 -6.62
N ALA A 89 -15.97 30.21 -5.37
CA ALA A 89 -15.45 29.18 -4.46
C ALA A 89 -16.48 28.06 -4.21
N ILE A 90 -17.73 28.43 -3.89
CA ILE A 90 -18.83 27.46 -3.73
C ILE A 90 -19.08 26.70 -5.03
N TRP A 91 -19.07 27.39 -6.18
CA TRP A 91 -19.28 26.77 -7.49
C TRP A 91 -18.19 25.74 -7.82
N ILE A 92 -16.91 26.04 -7.54
CA ILE A 92 -15.80 25.10 -7.69
C ILE A 92 -16.01 23.88 -6.78
N ILE A 93 -16.36 24.06 -5.51
CA ILE A 93 -16.57 22.95 -4.57
C ILE A 93 -17.73 22.05 -5.01
N VAL A 94 -18.85 22.62 -5.48
CA VAL A 94 -20.03 21.86 -5.94
C VAL A 94 -19.81 21.22 -7.32
N LYS A 95 -18.92 21.77 -8.16
CA LYS A 95 -18.56 21.22 -9.47
C LYS A 95 -17.36 20.28 -9.46
N ALA A 96 -16.54 20.31 -8.41
CA ALA A 96 -15.53 19.30 -8.18
C ALA A 96 -16.24 17.95 -8.05
N PRO A 97 -15.92 16.95 -8.90
CA PRO A 97 -16.42 15.60 -8.67
C PRO A 97 -15.90 15.15 -7.30
N ALA A 98 -16.76 14.51 -6.51
CA ALA A 98 -16.31 13.82 -5.32
C ALA A 98 -15.18 12.86 -5.73
N CYS A 99 -14.04 12.95 -5.03
CA CYS A 99 -13.04 11.90 -5.09
C CYS A 99 -13.71 10.64 -4.54
N GLU A 100 -13.95 9.66 -5.41
CA GLU A 100 -14.26 8.30 -4.96
C GLU A 100 -13.11 7.88 -4.04
N PRO A 101 -13.38 7.49 -2.78
CA PRO A 101 -12.32 7.01 -1.91
C PRO A 101 -11.65 5.81 -2.59
N PRO A 102 -10.30 5.70 -2.55
CA PRO A 102 -9.62 4.57 -3.16
C PRO A 102 -10.19 3.28 -2.57
N PRO A 103 -10.49 2.26 -3.39
CA PRO A 103 -11.06 1.02 -2.88
C PRO A 103 -10.09 0.39 -1.88
N THR A 104 -10.62 -0.08 -0.77
CA THR A 104 -9.85 -0.68 0.32
C THR A 104 -9.27 -2.01 -0.13
N ILE A 105 -8.02 -1.97 -0.59
CA ILE A 105 -7.20 -3.16 -0.82
C ILE A 105 -6.46 -3.52 0.46
N THR A 106 -6.23 -4.81 0.68
CA THR A 106 -5.37 -5.29 1.78
C THR A 106 -3.90 -5.12 1.43
N TRP A 107 -2.99 -5.07 2.41
CA TRP A 107 -1.53 -5.01 2.16
C TRP A 107 -1.05 -6.16 1.24
N MET A 108 -1.70 -7.32 1.34
CA MET A 108 -1.45 -8.53 0.55
C MET A 108 -1.79 -8.37 -0.96
N GLN A 109 -2.52 -7.32 -1.31
CA GLN A 109 -2.89 -6.96 -2.69
C GLN A 109 -2.02 -5.82 -3.25
N GLU A 110 -1.30 -5.08 -2.40
CA GLU A 110 -0.53 -3.91 -2.82
C GLU A 110 0.73 -4.24 -3.63
N SER A 111 1.35 -5.39 -3.36
CA SER A 111 2.68 -5.75 -3.87
C SER A 111 2.70 -7.17 -4.40
N ALA A 112 3.69 -7.46 -5.24
CA ALA A 112 3.98 -8.82 -5.68
C ALA A 112 4.72 -9.60 -4.59
N MET A 113 4.65 -10.92 -4.65
CA MET A 113 5.33 -11.83 -3.73
C MET A 113 6.41 -12.62 -4.45
N VAL A 114 7.41 -13.08 -3.70
CA VAL A 114 8.41 -14.04 -4.17
C VAL A 114 8.41 -15.27 -3.28
N GLU A 115 8.45 -16.45 -3.89
CA GLU A 115 8.59 -17.72 -3.18
C GLU A 115 10.01 -17.83 -2.62
N VAL A 116 10.13 -18.02 -1.32
CA VAL A 116 11.39 -18.28 -0.62
C VAL A 116 11.35 -19.70 -0.07
N ASN A 117 12.30 -20.53 -0.48
CA ASN A 117 12.46 -21.86 0.09
C ASN A 117 13.51 -21.80 1.23
N PRO A 118 13.11 -21.97 2.50
CA PRO A 118 14.02 -21.85 3.65
C PRO A 118 15.12 -22.91 3.69
N SER A 119 14.93 -24.05 3.02
CA SER A 119 15.93 -25.14 2.97
C SER A 119 16.95 -24.94 1.86
N ALA A 120 16.74 -23.99 0.94
CA ALA A 120 17.57 -23.80 -0.26
C ALA A 120 18.27 -22.43 -0.34
N MET A 121 18.01 -21.50 0.60
CA MET A 121 18.50 -20.13 0.55
C MET A 121 18.87 -19.63 1.96
N ASP A 122 19.98 -18.89 2.05
CA ASP A 122 20.40 -18.26 3.31
C ASP A 122 19.43 -17.15 3.74
N PRO A 123 19.17 -16.98 5.06
CA PRO A 123 18.37 -15.88 5.60
C PRO A 123 18.70 -14.51 5.03
N GLN A 124 19.98 -14.15 4.93
CA GLN A 124 20.40 -12.82 4.45
C GLN A 124 20.22 -12.67 2.95
N ASP A 125 20.45 -13.73 2.17
CA ASP A 125 20.26 -13.71 0.72
C ASP A 125 18.78 -13.59 0.34
N SER A 126 17.87 -14.19 1.11
CA SER A 126 16.42 -13.98 0.92
C SER A 126 16.00 -12.52 1.12
N VAL A 127 16.52 -11.86 2.17
CA VAL A 127 16.26 -10.45 2.47
C VAL A 127 16.83 -9.56 1.36
N ASN A 128 18.03 -9.90 0.86
CA ASN A 128 18.67 -9.19 -0.24
C ASN A 128 17.85 -9.35 -1.54
N LEU A 129 17.34 -10.55 -1.84
CA LEU A 129 16.51 -10.86 -3.00
C LEU A 129 15.20 -10.05 -2.97
N VAL A 130 14.43 -10.14 -1.89
CA VAL A 130 13.15 -9.41 -1.73
C VAL A 130 13.36 -7.90 -1.94
N LYS A 131 14.42 -7.33 -1.35
CA LYS A 131 14.76 -5.90 -1.49
C LYS A 131 15.23 -5.54 -2.90
N ALA A 132 16.03 -6.39 -3.55
CA ALA A 132 16.51 -6.16 -4.91
C ALA A 132 15.38 -6.18 -5.95
N LEU A 133 14.32 -6.96 -5.70
CA LEU A 133 13.10 -6.99 -6.50
C LEU A 133 12.09 -5.89 -6.14
N GLY A 134 12.35 -5.10 -5.10
CA GLY A 134 11.46 -4.05 -4.62
C GLY A 134 10.12 -4.57 -4.09
N LEU A 135 10.12 -5.74 -3.45
CA LEU A 135 8.91 -6.39 -2.92
C LEU A 135 8.77 -6.14 -1.41
N SER A 136 7.52 -6.16 -0.91
CA SER A 136 7.19 -5.97 0.51
C SER A 136 6.66 -7.25 1.18
N SER A 137 6.55 -8.34 0.43
CA SER A 137 5.95 -9.60 0.89
C SER A 137 6.70 -10.80 0.31
N PHE A 138 6.84 -11.86 1.10
CA PHE A 138 7.40 -13.15 0.68
C PHE A 138 6.37 -14.27 0.90
N TYR A 139 6.50 -15.34 0.13
CA TYR A 139 5.65 -16.53 0.21
C TYR A 139 6.50 -17.76 0.55
N ILE A 140 6.04 -18.58 1.49
CA ILE A 140 6.58 -19.92 1.73
C ILE A 140 5.43 -20.92 1.61
N PRO A 141 5.46 -21.86 0.64
CA PRO A 141 4.43 -22.88 0.51
C PRO A 141 4.51 -23.87 1.69
N ALA A 142 3.41 -24.54 2.00
CA ALA A 142 3.29 -25.60 2.99
C ALA A 142 3.99 -25.33 4.35
N LEU A 143 4.02 -24.10 4.86
CA LEU A 143 4.77 -23.78 6.10
C LEU A 143 4.10 -24.39 7.33
N ILE A 144 2.77 -24.43 7.34
CA ILE A 144 1.95 -25.00 8.43
C ILE A 144 1.97 -26.53 8.33
N SER A 145 2.23 -27.22 9.46
CA SER A 145 2.24 -28.67 9.50
C SER A 145 0.83 -29.28 9.45
N GLY A 146 0.58 -30.17 8.50
CA GLY A 146 -0.61 -31.03 8.51
C GLY A 146 -0.71 -31.98 9.72
N HIS A 147 0.37 -32.16 10.49
CA HIS A 147 0.36 -32.92 11.75
C HIS A 147 -0.12 -32.08 12.95
N ASP A 148 0.07 -30.77 12.92
CA ASP A 148 -0.27 -29.89 14.04
C ASP A 148 -0.25 -28.44 13.55
N PHE A 149 -1.42 -27.77 13.56
CA PHE A 149 -1.54 -26.42 13.03
C PHE A 149 -0.69 -25.38 13.79
N TYR A 150 -0.17 -25.72 14.97
CA TYR A 150 0.73 -24.88 15.77
C TYR A 150 2.23 -25.18 15.55
N LYS A 151 2.61 -25.93 14.51
CA LYS A 151 4.01 -26.29 14.24
C LYS A 151 4.40 -26.08 12.77
N LEU A 152 5.69 -25.82 12.56
CA LEU A 152 6.34 -25.85 11.26
C LEU A 152 6.21 -27.24 10.61
N ASN A 153 6.00 -27.26 9.29
CA ASN A 153 5.93 -28.49 8.51
C ASN A 153 7.25 -29.29 8.59
N PRO A 154 7.20 -30.59 8.93
CA PRO A 154 8.36 -31.48 8.91
C PRO A 154 9.18 -31.45 7.62
N ALA A 155 8.60 -31.11 6.46
CA ALA A 155 9.34 -30.95 5.21
C ALA A 155 10.50 -29.93 5.30
N TYR A 156 10.34 -28.86 6.09
CA TYR A 156 11.37 -27.84 6.29
C TYR A 156 12.33 -28.15 7.43
N VAL A 157 11.94 -29.07 8.33
CA VAL A 157 12.70 -29.48 9.51
C VAL A 157 13.55 -30.73 9.25
N ALA A 158 13.09 -31.61 8.36
CA ALA A 158 13.53 -33.00 8.26
C ALA A 158 14.03 -33.40 6.85
N GLU A 159 14.99 -32.65 6.29
CA GLU A 159 15.84 -33.16 5.22
C GLU A 159 17.34 -33.05 5.55
N GLN A 160 17.73 -33.60 6.72
CA GLN A 160 18.89 -34.51 6.83
C GLN A 160 19.04 -35.08 8.26
N VAL A 161 18.66 -36.35 8.44
CA VAL A 161 19.12 -37.16 9.58
C VAL A 161 20.55 -37.66 9.27
N THR A 162 21.50 -36.74 9.15
CA THR A 162 22.91 -37.03 8.90
C THR A 162 23.77 -36.66 10.11
N SER A 163 23.46 -37.26 11.26
CA SER A 163 24.38 -37.38 12.42
C SER A 163 25.00 -36.08 12.98
N LEU A 164 24.37 -34.91 12.79
CA LEU A 164 24.64 -33.69 13.55
C LEU A 164 23.31 -33.04 13.93
N LEU A 165 22.82 -33.37 15.13
CA LEU A 165 21.56 -32.89 15.67
C LEU A 165 21.61 -31.37 15.92
N GLN A 166 20.48 -30.68 15.66
CA GLN A 166 20.10 -29.30 16.06
C GLN A 166 20.07 -28.15 15.01
N VAL A 167 20.42 -28.35 13.72
CA VAL A 167 20.72 -27.19 12.84
C VAL A 167 19.55 -26.60 12.01
N HIS A 168 18.44 -27.31 11.77
CA HIS A 168 17.43 -26.86 10.78
C HIS A 168 16.26 -26.01 11.32
N ASP A 169 15.76 -26.25 12.54
CA ASP A 169 14.71 -25.40 13.13
C ASP A 169 15.17 -23.94 13.29
N GLU A 170 16.45 -23.73 13.61
CA GLU A 170 17.07 -22.40 13.71
C GLU A 170 17.16 -21.68 12.35
N GLN A 171 17.26 -22.40 11.22
CA GLN A 171 17.34 -21.76 9.89
C GLN A 171 16.00 -21.17 9.45
N VAL A 172 14.90 -21.92 9.61
CA VAL A 172 13.56 -21.41 9.28
C VAL A 172 13.19 -20.24 10.18
N THR A 173 13.44 -20.35 11.48
CA THR A 173 13.11 -19.28 12.44
C THR A 173 13.99 -18.04 12.27
N SER A 174 15.30 -18.19 12.02
CA SER A 174 16.17 -17.04 11.72
C SER A 174 15.87 -16.38 10.39
N LEU A 175 15.45 -17.13 9.35
CA LEU A 175 14.92 -16.59 8.10
C LEU A 175 13.71 -15.69 8.37
N LEU A 176 12.70 -16.22 9.06
CA LEU A 176 11.46 -15.51 9.37
C LEU A 176 11.74 -14.26 10.22
N GLN A 177 12.66 -14.35 11.18
CA GLN A 177 13.11 -13.22 11.98
C GLN A 177 13.87 -12.16 11.15
N ALA A 178 14.72 -12.58 10.20
CA ALA A 178 15.46 -11.67 9.33
C ALA A 178 14.55 -10.91 8.35
N LEU A 179 13.57 -11.60 7.75
CA LEU A 179 12.55 -10.99 6.89
C LEU A 179 11.62 -10.04 7.67
N THR A 180 11.23 -10.44 8.89
CA THR A 180 10.47 -9.60 9.82
C THR A 180 11.25 -8.35 10.23
N GLY A 181 12.52 -8.49 10.61
CA GLY A 181 13.40 -7.37 10.94
C GLY A 181 13.69 -6.45 9.74
N ALA A 182 13.49 -6.93 8.52
CA ALA A 182 13.55 -6.16 7.29
C ALA A 182 12.22 -5.44 6.94
N GLY A 183 11.14 -5.64 7.70
CA GLY A 183 9.82 -5.05 7.44
C GLY A 183 9.06 -5.72 6.31
N VAL A 184 9.33 -7.00 6.03
CA VAL A 184 8.67 -7.77 4.97
C VAL A 184 7.57 -8.65 5.57
N HIS A 185 6.37 -8.60 4.99
CA HIS A 185 5.25 -9.44 5.44
C HIS A 185 5.40 -10.90 4.96
N GLY A 186 5.16 -11.85 5.86
CA GLY A 186 5.18 -13.28 5.54
C GLY A 186 3.82 -13.82 5.12
N VAL A 187 3.82 -14.67 4.08
CA VAL A 187 2.65 -15.35 3.54
C VAL A 187 2.89 -16.86 3.47
N THR A 188 1.90 -17.64 3.87
CA THR A 188 1.86 -19.11 3.69
C THR A 188 0.58 -19.53 2.95
N ASP A 189 0.50 -20.80 2.53
CA ASP A 189 -0.76 -21.45 2.24
C ASP A 189 -1.55 -21.77 3.52
N PHE A 190 -2.87 -21.80 3.39
CA PHE A 190 -3.81 -22.19 4.42
C PHE A 190 -4.84 -23.15 3.82
N VAL A 191 -4.56 -24.44 3.98
CA VAL A 191 -5.44 -25.54 3.60
C VAL A 191 -5.78 -26.30 4.87
N PRO A 192 -6.84 -25.91 5.60
CA PRO A 192 -7.16 -26.50 6.90
C PRO A 192 -7.84 -27.89 6.78
N SER A 193 -8.10 -28.36 5.56
CA SER A 193 -8.74 -29.66 5.30
C SER A 193 -8.38 -30.22 3.92
N PRO A 194 -8.39 -31.56 3.72
CA PRO A 194 -8.57 -32.61 4.72
C PRO A 194 -7.36 -32.77 5.65
N VAL A 195 -7.59 -33.28 6.86
CA VAL A 195 -6.57 -33.32 7.92
C VAL A 195 -5.99 -34.73 8.09
N LEU A 196 -4.70 -34.82 8.40
CA LEU A 196 -4.00 -36.11 8.55
C LEU A 196 -4.53 -36.89 9.78
N PRO A 197 -4.64 -38.23 9.74
CA PRO A 197 -5.27 -39.03 10.81
C PRO A 197 -4.61 -38.93 12.20
N TYR A 198 -3.35 -38.50 12.23
CA TYR A 198 -2.53 -38.33 13.43
C TYR A 198 -2.41 -36.86 13.86
N ASN A 199 -3.21 -35.96 13.30
CA ASN A 199 -3.17 -34.54 13.62
C ASN A 199 -3.58 -34.28 15.08
N SER A 200 -2.94 -33.29 15.71
CA SER A 200 -3.18 -32.91 17.12
C SER A 200 -4.66 -32.67 17.45
N TRP A 201 -5.44 -32.11 16.51
CA TRP A 201 -6.87 -31.87 16.67
C TRP A 201 -7.70 -33.16 16.53
N VAL A 202 -7.35 -34.04 15.59
CA VAL A 202 -8.04 -35.33 15.38
C VAL A 202 -7.81 -36.29 16.56
N VAL A 203 -6.62 -36.27 17.15
CA VAL A 203 -6.25 -37.12 18.30
C VAL A 203 -6.89 -36.61 19.60
N ASN A 204 -7.17 -35.31 19.72
CA ASN A 204 -7.81 -34.71 20.89
C ASN A 204 -9.34 -34.82 20.79
N THR A 205 -9.93 -35.65 21.64
CA THR A 205 -11.39 -35.88 21.71
C THR A 205 -12.23 -34.62 21.90
N SER A 206 -11.64 -33.53 22.40
CA SER A 206 -12.32 -32.24 22.59
C SER A 206 -12.75 -31.61 21.26
N TYR A 207 -11.91 -31.73 20.21
CA TYR A 207 -12.17 -31.17 18.89
C TYR A 207 -12.93 -32.14 17.95
N ALA A 208 -13.33 -33.32 18.43
CA ALA A 208 -13.96 -34.35 17.59
C ALA A 208 -15.28 -33.91 16.92
N HIS A 209 -15.95 -32.89 17.47
CA HIS A 209 -17.14 -32.28 16.89
C HIS A 209 -16.85 -31.39 15.67
N LEU A 210 -15.63 -30.85 15.55
CA LEU A 210 -15.18 -30.03 14.42
C LEU A 210 -14.92 -30.85 13.14
N PHE A 211 -15.08 -32.17 13.17
CA PHE A 211 -14.72 -33.07 12.06
C PHE A 211 -15.88 -33.91 11.54
N ASN A 212 -16.03 -33.90 10.22
CA ASN A 212 -16.91 -34.81 9.48
C ASN A 212 -16.23 -36.18 9.33
N LEU A 213 -16.53 -37.09 10.26
CA LEU A 213 -16.02 -38.47 10.25
C LEU A 213 -16.83 -39.37 9.29
N PRO A 214 -16.20 -40.31 8.56
CA PRO A 214 -14.79 -40.72 8.64
C PRO A 214 -13.86 -39.96 7.66
N ALA A 215 -14.33 -38.91 6.99
CA ALA A 215 -13.57 -38.23 5.94
C ALA A 215 -12.37 -37.42 6.45
N LEU A 216 -12.31 -37.12 7.76
CA LEU A 216 -11.30 -36.25 8.40
C LEU A 216 -11.26 -34.84 7.78
N THR A 217 -12.36 -34.41 7.19
CA THR A 217 -12.60 -33.03 6.78
C THR A 217 -13.18 -32.25 7.94
N LEU A 218 -12.91 -30.95 8.00
CA LEU A 218 -13.53 -30.06 8.97
C LEU A 218 -15.02 -29.89 8.66
N ASN A 219 -15.78 -29.52 9.69
CA ASN A 219 -17.19 -29.15 9.57
C ASN A 219 -17.31 -27.62 9.57
N TYR A 220 -17.46 -27.02 8.38
CA TYR A 220 -17.51 -25.55 8.24
C TYR A 220 -18.80 -24.92 8.76
N ASP A 221 -19.87 -25.71 8.91
CA ASP A 221 -21.13 -25.31 9.54
C ASP A 221 -21.03 -25.17 11.09
N GLU A 222 -19.93 -25.62 11.71
CA GLU A 222 -19.79 -25.64 13.17
C GLU A 222 -19.32 -24.27 13.71
N GLU A 223 -20.13 -23.63 14.57
CA GLU A 223 -19.87 -22.28 15.10
C GLU A 223 -18.52 -22.18 15.86
N ASP A 224 -18.12 -23.25 16.56
CA ASP A 224 -16.86 -23.31 17.32
C ASP A 224 -15.60 -23.41 16.43
N LEU A 225 -15.72 -23.70 15.12
CA LEU A 225 -14.56 -23.86 14.24
C LEU A 225 -13.84 -22.53 13.96
N SER A 226 -14.58 -21.46 13.63
CA SER A 226 -13.99 -20.16 13.28
C SER A 226 -13.12 -19.60 14.42
N PRO A 227 -13.58 -19.56 15.70
CA PRO A 227 -12.76 -19.14 16.82
C PRO A 227 -11.47 -19.96 17.04
N GLU A 228 -11.47 -21.27 16.81
CA GLU A 228 -10.25 -22.08 16.93
C GLU A 228 -9.26 -21.81 15.78
N LEU A 229 -9.75 -21.62 14.56
CA LEU A 229 -8.90 -21.22 13.42
C LEU A 229 -8.34 -19.80 13.61
N GLN A 230 -9.11 -18.86 14.17
CA GLN A 230 -8.60 -17.54 14.54
C GLN A 230 -7.40 -17.63 15.50
N LYS A 231 -7.46 -18.50 16.52
CA LYS A 231 -6.32 -18.72 17.44
C LYS A 231 -5.09 -19.27 16.71
N VAL A 232 -5.26 -20.12 15.70
CA VAL A 232 -4.16 -20.61 14.86
C VAL A 232 -3.53 -19.42 14.10
N LEU A 233 -4.31 -18.63 13.37
CA LEU A 233 -3.77 -17.50 12.59
C LEU A 233 -3.08 -16.44 13.48
N ILE A 234 -3.68 -16.15 14.64
CA ILE A 234 -3.10 -15.24 15.65
C ILE A 234 -1.79 -15.80 16.22
N PHE A 235 -1.69 -17.12 16.45
CA PHE A 235 -0.42 -17.76 16.85
C PHE A 235 0.67 -17.59 15.79
N TRP A 236 0.37 -17.86 14.51
CA TRP A 236 1.33 -17.69 13.41
C TRP A 236 1.80 -16.25 13.23
N LYS A 237 0.92 -15.27 13.45
CA LYS A 237 1.31 -13.86 13.53
C LYS A 237 2.25 -13.59 14.73
N ASN A 238 1.91 -14.06 15.93
CA ASN A 238 2.66 -13.70 17.13
C ASN A 238 4.02 -14.41 17.25
N GLU A 239 4.10 -15.67 16.84
CA GLU A 239 5.33 -16.49 16.95
C GLU A 239 6.26 -16.28 15.74
N TYR A 240 5.70 -16.16 14.53
CA TYR A 240 6.44 -16.20 13.26
C TYR A 240 6.25 -14.97 12.37
N ASN A 241 5.43 -13.99 12.78
CA ASN A 241 5.08 -12.79 12.00
C ASN A 241 4.54 -13.11 10.59
N ILE A 242 3.84 -14.25 10.45
CA ILE A 242 3.09 -14.58 9.25
C ILE A 242 1.70 -13.95 9.36
N THR A 243 1.44 -12.96 8.49
CA THR A 243 0.18 -12.22 8.46
C THR A 243 -0.71 -12.59 7.28
N GLY A 244 -0.16 -13.20 6.22
CA GLY A 244 -0.90 -13.58 5.02
C GLY A 244 -1.11 -15.08 4.89
N PHE A 245 -2.32 -15.47 4.47
CA PHE A 245 -2.72 -16.86 4.32
C PHE A 245 -3.43 -17.03 2.97
N THR A 246 -2.89 -17.88 2.09
CA THR A 246 -3.44 -18.12 0.74
C THR A 246 -4.26 -19.41 0.69
N VAL A 247 -5.46 -19.35 0.13
CA VAL A 247 -6.32 -20.53 -0.10
C VAL A 247 -6.29 -20.86 -1.59
N PRO A 248 -5.87 -22.08 -2.00
CA PRO A 248 -5.90 -22.51 -3.39
C PRO A 248 -7.33 -22.51 -3.96
N ALA A 249 -7.49 -22.05 -5.21
CA ALA A 249 -8.78 -22.02 -5.89
C ALA A 249 -9.44 -23.41 -5.95
N ASP A 250 -8.64 -24.45 -6.21
CA ASP A 250 -9.07 -25.85 -6.24
C ASP A 250 -9.77 -26.30 -4.95
N GLU A 251 -9.43 -25.75 -3.78
CA GLU A 251 -10.08 -26.11 -2.51
C GLU A 251 -11.39 -25.35 -2.31
N THR A 252 -11.44 -24.06 -2.63
CA THR A 252 -12.68 -23.26 -2.69
C THR A 252 -13.70 -23.89 -3.65
N GLU A 253 -13.29 -24.34 -4.83
CA GLU A 253 -14.18 -24.96 -5.82
C GLU A 253 -14.78 -26.29 -5.34
N LYS A 254 -14.05 -27.05 -4.51
CA LYS A 254 -14.55 -28.29 -3.89
C LYS A 254 -15.47 -28.02 -2.70
N GLN A 255 -15.22 -26.93 -1.96
CA GLN A 255 -15.84 -26.66 -0.66
C GLN A 255 -16.35 -25.20 -0.61
N PRO A 256 -17.57 -24.91 -1.10
CA PRO A 256 -18.09 -23.54 -1.16
C PRO A 256 -18.31 -22.91 0.24
N GLU A 257 -18.42 -23.71 1.30
CA GLU A 257 -18.45 -23.25 2.69
C GLU A 257 -17.14 -22.57 3.12
N LEU A 258 -16.01 -22.93 2.49
CA LEU A 258 -14.70 -22.32 2.76
C LEU A 258 -14.70 -20.82 2.46
N HIS A 259 -15.45 -20.37 1.44
CA HIS A 259 -15.62 -18.96 1.11
C HIS A 259 -16.33 -18.15 2.20
N ASN A 260 -17.30 -18.77 2.90
CA ASN A 260 -17.97 -18.12 4.03
C ASN A 260 -17.00 -18.01 5.22
N LEU A 261 -16.20 -19.06 5.46
CA LEU A 261 -15.18 -19.07 6.51
C LEU A 261 -14.08 -18.03 6.24
N THR A 262 -13.49 -17.96 5.04
CA THR A 262 -12.47 -16.96 4.68
C THR A 262 -13.02 -15.54 4.85
N THR A 263 -14.27 -15.31 4.48
CA THR A 263 -14.96 -14.02 4.65
C THR A 263 -15.14 -13.67 6.13
N SER A 264 -15.55 -14.61 6.99
CA SER A 264 -15.66 -14.41 8.44
C SER A 264 -14.30 -14.12 9.07
N LEU A 265 -13.27 -14.91 8.73
CA LEU A 265 -11.90 -14.73 9.26
C LEU A 265 -11.33 -13.37 8.88
N ASN A 266 -11.53 -12.90 7.64
CA ASN A 266 -11.12 -11.57 7.21
C ASN A 266 -11.90 -10.44 7.93
N HIS A 267 -13.15 -10.66 8.32
CA HIS A 267 -13.93 -9.70 9.10
C HIS A 267 -13.42 -9.62 10.55
N ASP A 268 -13.30 -10.77 11.22
CA ASP A 268 -12.97 -10.86 12.63
C ASP A 268 -11.50 -10.50 12.93
N LEU A 269 -10.60 -10.70 11.96
CA LEU A 269 -9.17 -10.41 12.09
C LEU A 269 -8.73 -9.09 11.44
N ALA A 270 -9.67 -8.27 10.94
CA ALA A 270 -9.38 -6.99 10.29
C ALA A 270 -8.53 -6.04 11.15
N ASP A 271 -8.82 -5.94 12.45
CA ASP A 271 -8.06 -5.14 13.43
C ASP A 271 -6.64 -5.68 13.69
N GLN A 272 -6.36 -6.92 13.26
CA GLN A 272 -5.09 -7.61 13.51
C GLN A 272 -4.18 -7.66 12.28
N ASP A 273 -4.48 -6.97 11.19
CA ASP A 273 -3.64 -6.93 9.97
C ASP A 273 -3.37 -8.33 9.34
N ILE A 274 -4.19 -9.32 9.70
CA ILE A 274 -4.16 -10.67 9.15
C ILE A 274 -5.08 -10.71 7.93
N VAL A 275 -4.62 -11.32 6.84
CA VAL A 275 -5.36 -11.38 5.57
C VAL A 275 -5.38 -12.81 5.05
N VAL A 276 -6.59 -13.30 4.75
CA VAL A 276 -6.82 -14.58 4.07
C VAL A 276 -7.18 -14.31 2.61
N GLY A 277 -6.22 -14.51 1.71
CA GLY A 277 -6.36 -14.35 0.27
C GLY A 277 -6.88 -15.62 -0.40
N GLU A 278 -8.11 -15.59 -0.92
CA GLU A 278 -8.75 -16.73 -1.55
C GLU A 278 -8.52 -16.78 -3.08
N GLY A 279 -8.61 -17.98 -3.68
CA GLY A 279 -8.53 -18.14 -5.13
C GLY A 279 -7.10 -18.10 -5.67
N MET A 280 -6.14 -18.69 -4.94
CA MET A 280 -4.78 -18.85 -5.45
C MET A 280 -4.71 -19.92 -6.55
N VAL A 281 -4.28 -19.54 -7.75
CA VAL A 281 -4.13 -20.41 -8.92
C VAL A 281 -2.65 -20.54 -9.29
N ASP A 282 -2.14 -21.76 -9.46
CA ASP A 282 -0.82 -21.96 -10.07
C ASP A 282 -0.96 -21.97 -11.60
N VAL A 283 -0.45 -20.93 -12.25
CA VAL A 283 -0.46 -20.80 -13.71
C VAL A 283 0.86 -21.24 -14.34
N SER A 284 1.81 -21.79 -13.58
CA SER A 284 3.18 -22.11 -14.06
C SER A 284 3.21 -23.01 -15.30
N ASP A 285 2.41 -24.08 -15.34
CA ASP A 285 2.29 -24.93 -16.52
C ASP A 285 1.51 -24.23 -17.67
N ALA A 286 0.59 -23.31 -17.32
CA ALA A 286 -0.18 -22.51 -18.27
C ALA A 286 0.60 -21.33 -18.88
N VAL A 287 1.75 -20.92 -18.31
CA VAL A 287 2.64 -19.87 -18.86
C VAL A 287 2.98 -20.14 -20.33
N SER A 288 3.19 -21.41 -20.68
CA SER A 288 3.44 -21.88 -22.06
C SER A 288 2.31 -21.59 -23.06
N ASN A 289 1.08 -21.37 -22.58
CA ASN A 289 -0.09 -21.00 -23.37
C ASN A 289 -0.46 -19.51 -23.21
N LEU A 290 -0.04 -18.87 -22.11
CA LEU A 290 -0.25 -17.44 -21.83
C LEU A 290 0.69 -16.52 -22.63
N ASN A 291 1.66 -17.07 -23.35
CA ASN A 291 2.34 -16.34 -24.43
C ASN A 291 1.38 -16.01 -25.60
N LEU A 292 0.34 -16.83 -25.83
CA LEU A 292 -0.65 -16.61 -26.88
C LEU A 292 -1.62 -15.48 -26.48
N PRO A 293 -1.75 -14.40 -27.29
CA PRO A 293 -2.59 -13.25 -26.98
C PRO A 293 -4.05 -13.59 -26.65
N GLY A 294 -4.64 -14.59 -27.30
CA GLY A 294 -6.00 -15.04 -27.03
C GLY A 294 -6.17 -15.66 -25.64
N SER A 295 -5.29 -16.58 -25.27
CA SER A 295 -5.28 -17.23 -23.95
C SER A 295 -5.07 -16.22 -22.82
N PHE A 296 -4.12 -15.30 -23.00
CA PHE A 296 -3.84 -14.25 -22.00
C PHE A 296 -5.01 -13.27 -21.87
N GLN A 297 -5.65 -12.89 -22.99
CA GLN A 297 -6.88 -12.08 -22.91
C GLN A 297 -8.02 -12.82 -22.21
N GLN A 298 -8.15 -14.14 -22.40
CA GLN A 298 -9.15 -14.94 -21.69
C GLN A 298 -8.85 -15.03 -20.19
N PHE A 299 -7.58 -15.26 -19.80
CA PHE A 299 -7.14 -15.22 -18.40
C PHE A 299 -7.48 -13.89 -17.73
N LEU A 300 -7.17 -12.76 -18.38
CA LEU A 300 -7.50 -11.43 -17.88
C LEU A 300 -9.01 -11.13 -17.78
N LYS A 301 -9.84 -11.79 -18.60
CA LYS A 301 -11.31 -11.66 -18.55
C LYS A 301 -11.95 -12.57 -17.49
N LEU A 302 -11.39 -13.76 -17.26
CA LEU A 302 -11.87 -14.67 -16.22
C LEU A 302 -11.63 -14.09 -14.82
N ASN A 303 -10.56 -13.31 -14.67
CA ASN A 303 -10.16 -12.70 -13.40
C ASN A 303 -10.39 -11.18 -13.35
N SER A 304 -11.45 -10.68 -14.01
CA SER A 304 -11.84 -9.25 -13.91
C SER A 304 -12.70 -8.93 -12.70
N ASP A 305 -13.44 -9.92 -12.19
CA ASP A 305 -14.56 -9.71 -11.27
C ASP A 305 -14.17 -10.01 -9.80
N SER A 306 -13.07 -10.73 -9.60
CA SER A 306 -12.42 -11.00 -8.31
C SER A 306 -10.94 -10.59 -8.36
N TRP A 307 -10.27 -10.52 -7.21
CA TRP A 307 -8.82 -10.28 -7.15
C TRP A 307 -8.07 -11.62 -7.11
N PRO A 308 -7.47 -12.10 -8.22
CA PRO A 308 -6.82 -13.40 -8.20
C PRO A 308 -5.45 -13.31 -7.51
N TYR A 309 -5.05 -14.40 -6.88
CA TYR A 309 -3.65 -14.65 -6.54
C TYR A 309 -3.13 -15.66 -7.56
N TYR A 310 -2.07 -15.35 -8.30
CA TYR A 310 -1.56 -16.27 -9.32
C TYR A 310 -0.07 -16.50 -9.15
N LYS A 311 0.27 -17.77 -8.96
CA LYS A 311 1.63 -18.25 -8.85
C LYS A 311 2.16 -18.61 -10.24
N PHE A 312 3.35 -18.13 -10.57
CA PHE A 312 4.00 -18.48 -11.84
C PHE A 312 5.51 -18.58 -11.69
N MET A 313 6.11 -19.48 -12.45
CA MET A 313 7.56 -19.71 -12.48
C MET A 313 8.19 -19.02 -13.71
N PRO A 314 8.99 -17.96 -13.55
CA PRO A 314 9.54 -17.19 -14.67
C PRO A 314 10.82 -17.79 -15.28
N VAL A 315 11.45 -18.81 -14.66
CA VAL A 315 12.67 -19.46 -15.15
C VAL A 315 12.60 -20.97 -14.86
N VAL A 316 12.61 -21.80 -15.90
CA VAL A 316 12.64 -23.27 -15.81
C VAL A 316 13.68 -23.83 -16.78
N ALA A 317 14.35 -24.91 -16.40
CA ALA A 317 15.33 -25.59 -17.25
C ALA A 317 14.68 -26.52 -18.30
N ASP A 318 13.49 -27.04 -17.99
CA ASP A 318 12.69 -27.93 -18.84
C ASP A 318 11.51 -27.19 -19.51
N HIS A 319 11.02 -27.77 -20.60
CA HIS A 319 10.10 -27.23 -21.62
C HIS A 319 8.68 -26.78 -21.19
N ARG A 320 8.47 -26.34 -19.94
CA ARG A 320 7.14 -26.00 -19.39
C ARG A 320 6.79 -24.51 -19.43
N THR A 321 7.77 -23.63 -19.59
CA THR A 321 7.55 -22.18 -19.76
C THR A 321 7.71 -21.75 -21.21
N ALA A 322 7.26 -20.53 -21.52
CA ALA A 322 7.54 -19.90 -22.81
C ALA A 322 9.05 -19.80 -23.08
N SER A 323 9.42 -19.52 -24.34
CA SER A 323 10.82 -19.42 -24.76
C SER A 323 11.60 -18.45 -23.87
N PRO A 324 12.86 -18.71 -23.49
CA PRO A 324 13.66 -17.78 -22.67
C PRO A 324 13.73 -16.35 -23.22
N ALA A 325 13.56 -16.16 -24.53
CA ALA A 325 13.47 -14.84 -25.16
C ALA A 325 12.13 -14.11 -24.90
N GLN A 326 11.03 -14.85 -24.71
CA GLN A 326 9.68 -14.34 -24.44
C GLN A 326 9.43 -14.12 -22.94
N MET A 327 10.15 -14.83 -22.05
CA MET A 327 9.94 -14.75 -20.60
C MET A 327 10.00 -13.34 -19.98
N PRO A 328 10.84 -12.37 -20.43
CA PRO A 328 10.76 -10.99 -19.95
C PRO A 328 9.40 -10.33 -20.24
N ALA A 329 8.86 -10.56 -21.44
CA ALA A 329 7.59 -9.99 -21.86
C ALA A 329 6.40 -10.63 -21.14
N VAL A 330 6.42 -11.96 -20.96
CA VAL A 330 5.39 -12.70 -20.19
C VAL A 330 5.45 -12.35 -18.69
N THR A 331 6.64 -12.22 -18.12
CA THR A 331 6.82 -11.76 -16.73
C THR A 331 6.31 -10.34 -16.56
N MET A 332 6.59 -9.42 -17.50
CA MET A 332 6.01 -8.06 -17.46
C MET A 332 4.48 -8.09 -17.59
N ALA A 333 3.93 -8.94 -18.45
CA ALA A 333 2.48 -9.10 -18.63
C ALA A 333 1.79 -9.53 -17.32
N LEU A 334 2.32 -10.58 -16.69
CA LEU A 334 1.81 -11.14 -15.43
C LEU A 334 2.11 -10.24 -14.22
N MET A 335 3.21 -9.50 -14.20
CA MET A 335 3.47 -8.55 -13.12
C MET A 335 2.57 -7.30 -13.21
N LEU A 336 2.05 -6.96 -14.38
CA LEU A 336 1.21 -5.77 -14.59
C LEU A 336 -0.29 -6.07 -14.77
N SER A 337 -0.70 -7.34 -14.66
CA SER A 337 -2.10 -7.76 -14.63
C SER A 337 -2.80 -7.45 -13.29
N PRO A 338 -4.16 -7.34 -13.29
CA PRO A 338 -4.96 -7.39 -12.06
C PRO A 338 -4.60 -8.59 -11.18
N GLY A 339 -4.78 -8.45 -9.87
CA GLY A 339 -4.45 -9.49 -8.90
C GLY A 339 -3.02 -9.44 -8.36
N THR A 340 -2.67 -10.38 -7.50
CA THR A 340 -1.36 -10.50 -6.83
C THR A 340 -0.51 -11.60 -7.48
N PRO A 341 0.58 -11.26 -8.19
CA PRO A 341 1.52 -12.23 -8.71
C PRO A 341 2.42 -12.79 -7.61
N ILE A 342 2.62 -14.11 -7.60
CA ILE A 342 3.57 -14.84 -6.74
C ILE A 342 4.65 -15.47 -7.63
N LEU A 343 5.88 -14.97 -7.53
CA LEU A 343 7.03 -15.39 -8.33
C LEU A 343 7.68 -16.64 -7.73
N GLN A 344 7.53 -17.79 -8.40
CA GLN A 344 8.22 -19.01 -7.97
C GLN A 344 9.65 -19.09 -8.52
N ILE A 345 10.66 -19.13 -7.64
CA ILE A 345 12.06 -19.26 -8.03
C ILE A 345 12.58 -20.65 -7.66
N PRO A 346 13.04 -21.48 -8.62
CA PRO A 346 13.74 -22.72 -8.29
C PRO A 346 15.02 -22.39 -7.53
N GLY A 347 15.24 -23.00 -6.35
CA GLY A 347 16.32 -22.60 -5.44
C GLY A 347 17.73 -22.62 -6.04
N ASN A 348 17.97 -23.44 -7.06
CA ASN A 348 19.26 -23.53 -7.78
C ASN A 348 19.42 -22.52 -8.94
N ASN A 349 18.42 -21.69 -9.22
CA ASN A 349 18.40 -20.75 -10.35
C ASN A 349 18.26 -19.28 -9.93
N THR A 350 18.28 -18.96 -8.63
CA THR A 350 18.13 -17.58 -8.10
C THR A 350 19.09 -16.58 -8.76
N GLU A 351 20.38 -16.90 -8.89
CA GLU A 351 21.36 -16.04 -9.56
C GLU A 351 21.00 -15.76 -11.03
N LYS A 352 20.56 -16.79 -11.76
CA LYS A 352 20.15 -16.67 -13.16
C LYS A 352 18.89 -15.82 -13.29
N PHE A 353 17.92 -16.00 -12.39
CA PHE A 353 16.71 -15.19 -12.33
C PHE A 353 17.03 -13.71 -12.06
N VAL A 354 17.83 -13.41 -11.03
CA VAL A 354 18.23 -12.03 -10.70
C VAL A 354 18.97 -11.38 -11.88
N THR A 355 19.88 -12.12 -12.53
CA THR A 355 20.65 -11.62 -13.68
C THR A 355 19.82 -11.38 -14.94
N SER A 356 18.79 -12.20 -15.19
CA SER A 356 17.99 -12.14 -16.44
C SER A 356 16.70 -11.32 -16.32
N LEU A 357 16.02 -11.39 -15.17
CA LEU A 357 14.68 -10.85 -14.96
C LEU A 357 14.57 -9.95 -13.72
N GLY A 358 15.56 -9.94 -12.82
CA GLY A 358 15.51 -9.15 -11.59
C GLY A 358 15.24 -7.67 -11.83
N GLY A 359 15.92 -7.06 -12.82
CA GLY A 359 15.67 -5.67 -13.22
C GLY A 359 14.28 -5.42 -13.85
N VAL A 360 13.73 -6.41 -14.56
CA VAL A 360 12.36 -6.33 -15.12
C VAL A 360 11.34 -6.39 -13.99
N VAL A 361 11.50 -7.31 -13.05
CA VAL A 361 10.62 -7.47 -11.89
C VAL A 361 10.67 -6.25 -10.97
N ALA A 362 11.86 -5.70 -10.69
CA ALA A 362 12.00 -4.48 -9.90
C ALA A 362 11.29 -3.28 -10.54
N ALA A 363 11.49 -3.07 -11.85
CA ALA A 363 10.78 -2.03 -12.59
C ALA A 363 9.25 -2.26 -12.62
N CYS A 364 8.80 -3.51 -12.73
CA CYS A 364 7.38 -3.83 -12.64
C CYS A 364 6.82 -3.59 -11.22
N SER A 365 7.57 -3.87 -10.15
CA SER A 365 7.15 -3.57 -8.79
C SER A 365 6.99 -2.06 -8.57
N GLU A 366 7.95 -1.26 -9.04
CA GLU A 366 7.83 0.20 -9.02
C GLU A 366 6.60 0.69 -9.80
N LEU A 367 6.30 0.09 -10.97
CA LEU A 367 5.08 0.40 -11.72
C LEU A 367 3.81 -0.01 -10.97
N ARG A 368 3.78 -1.20 -10.35
CA ARG A 368 2.65 -1.69 -9.54
C ARG A 368 2.35 -0.79 -8.34
N SER A 369 3.36 -0.11 -7.78
CA SER A 369 3.16 0.83 -6.68
C SER A 369 2.21 2.00 -7.00
N LYS A 370 1.98 2.30 -8.30
CA LYS A 370 1.16 3.41 -8.77
C LYS A 370 -0.34 3.08 -8.73
N ASP A 371 -1.15 4.03 -8.30
CA ASP A 371 -2.61 3.92 -8.13
C ASP A 371 -3.35 3.30 -9.33
N ALA A 372 -2.95 3.63 -10.56
CA ALA A 372 -3.56 3.04 -11.75
C ALA A 372 -3.35 1.51 -11.83
N PHE A 373 -2.21 0.98 -11.41
CA PHE A 373 -1.99 -0.47 -11.35
C PHE A 373 -2.65 -1.12 -10.13
N LYS A 374 -2.65 -0.46 -8.96
CA LYS A 374 -3.37 -0.94 -7.76
C LYS A 374 -4.89 -1.00 -7.95
N PHE A 375 -5.50 0.08 -8.43
CA PHE A 375 -6.96 0.30 -8.39
C PHE A 375 -7.64 0.43 -9.75
N GLY A 376 -6.89 0.59 -10.84
CA GLY A 376 -7.46 0.88 -12.16
C GLY A 376 -8.15 -0.33 -12.79
N ALA A 377 -9.24 -0.08 -13.54
CA ALA A 377 -9.84 -1.11 -14.38
C ALA A 377 -8.93 -1.48 -15.57
N THR A 378 -9.04 -2.71 -16.05
CA THR A 378 -8.32 -3.19 -17.26
C THR A 378 -9.16 -2.93 -18.50
N GLU A 379 -8.82 -1.91 -19.29
CA GLU A 379 -9.43 -1.65 -20.60
C GLU A 379 -8.57 -2.24 -21.73
N PHE A 380 -9.13 -3.07 -22.62
CA PHE A 380 -8.43 -3.53 -23.82
C PHE A 380 -8.59 -2.51 -24.95
N VAL A 381 -7.49 -2.01 -25.50
CA VAL A 381 -7.53 -0.89 -26.46
C VAL A 381 -7.32 -1.35 -27.90
N ASN A 382 -6.43 -2.31 -28.17
CA ASN A 382 -6.17 -2.79 -29.53
C ASN A 382 -5.47 -4.17 -29.57
N SER A 383 -6.07 -5.18 -28.94
CA SER A 383 -5.53 -6.55 -29.00
C SER A 383 -5.71 -7.14 -30.41
N THR A 384 -4.61 -7.66 -30.97
CA THR A 384 -4.59 -8.41 -32.25
C THR A 384 -4.18 -9.86 -31.98
N ALA A 385 -4.13 -10.69 -33.02
CA ALA A 385 -3.71 -12.09 -32.89
C ALA A 385 -2.28 -12.27 -32.29
N ASN A 386 -1.40 -11.27 -32.45
CA ASN A 386 0.02 -11.33 -32.09
C ASN A 386 0.43 -10.29 -31.01
N VAL A 387 -0.51 -9.44 -30.56
CA VAL A 387 -0.24 -8.36 -29.60
C VAL A 387 -1.40 -8.24 -28.63
N VAL A 388 -1.12 -8.29 -27.32
CA VAL A 388 -2.08 -7.86 -26.29
C VAL A 388 -1.75 -6.42 -25.89
N ALA A 389 -2.73 -5.54 -26.00
CA ALA A 389 -2.62 -4.16 -25.53
C ALA A 389 -3.78 -3.85 -24.58
N PHE A 390 -3.46 -3.73 -23.29
CA PHE A 390 -4.39 -3.31 -22.25
C PHE A 390 -3.89 -2.05 -21.54
N THR A 391 -4.80 -1.20 -21.09
CA THR A 391 -4.50 -0.04 -20.25
C THR A 391 -5.11 -0.22 -18.89
N ARG A 392 -4.35 0.11 -17.84
CA ARG A 392 -4.89 0.24 -16.49
C ARG A 392 -5.36 1.68 -16.29
N THR A 393 -6.64 1.85 -15.94
CA THR A 393 -7.30 3.16 -15.98
C THR A 393 -8.05 3.44 -14.68
N MET A 394 -7.70 4.53 -14.01
CA MET A 394 -8.40 5.06 -12.84
C MET A 394 -8.82 6.51 -13.12
N LYS A 395 -10.01 6.88 -12.66
CA LYS A 395 -10.59 8.21 -12.84
C LYS A 395 -9.69 9.28 -12.20
N GLY A 396 -9.19 10.21 -13.00
CA GLY A 396 -8.27 11.28 -12.56
C GLY A 396 -6.78 10.94 -12.61
N VAL A 397 -6.39 9.71 -12.96
CA VAL A 397 -5.00 9.26 -13.08
C VAL A 397 -4.62 9.05 -14.55
N THR A 398 -3.35 9.29 -14.91
CA THR A 398 -2.81 9.02 -16.25
C THR A 398 -2.99 7.55 -16.62
N LYS A 399 -3.61 7.26 -17.77
CA LYS A 399 -3.73 5.89 -18.30
C LYS A 399 -2.33 5.30 -18.56
N LEU A 400 -2.06 4.11 -18.03
CA LEU A 400 -0.79 3.39 -18.26
C LEU A 400 -1.04 2.23 -19.23
N PRO A 401 -0.55 2.29 -20.48
CA PRO A 401 -0.64 1.20 -21.43
C PRO A 401 0.42 0.13 -21.17
N VAL A 402 -0.01 -1.13 -21.22
CA VAL A 402 0.83 -2.32 -21.24
C VAL A 402 0.63 -2.98 -22.60
N CYS A 403 1.71 -3.07 -23.37
CA CYS A 403 1.71 -3.71 -24.68
C CYS A 403 2.72 -4.87 -24.65
N VAL A 404 2.23 -6.07 -24.98
CA VAL A 404 3.02 -7.29 -25.06
C VAL A 404 2.86 -7.82 -26.48
N GLN A 405 3.96 -7.82 -27.23
CA GLN A 405 4.01 -8.29 -28.60
C GLN A 405 4.88 -9.55 -28.66
N ASP A 406 4.39 -10.58 -29.34
CA ASP A 406 5.24 -11.69 -29.72
C ASP A 406 6.04 -11.33 -30.99
N ASP A 407 7.33 -11.65 -30.98
CA ASP A 407 8.31 -11.22 -32.00
C ASP A 407 8.80 -12.41 -32.86
N GLU A 408 7.97 -13.45 -33.03
CA GLU A 408 8.18 -14.56 -33.97
C GLU A 408 8.41 -14.13 -35.44
N GLY A 409 8.25 -12.85 -35.76
CA GLY A 409 8.40 -12.29 -37.10
C GLY A 409 9.79 -11.77 -37.48
N ARG A 410 10.80 -11.84 -36.59
CA ARG A 410 12.13 -11.22 -36.82
C ARG A 410 13.25 -12.25 -37.05
N HIS A 411 13.24 -12.86 -38.24
CA HIS A 411 14.37 -13.59 -38.81
C HIS A 411 15.45 -12.65 -39.38
#